data_AF-A0A504J8G9-F1
#
_entry.id   AF-A0A504J8G9-F1
#
_cell.length_a   1.000
_cell.length_b   1.000
_cell.length_c   1.000
_cell.angle_alpha   90.00
_cell.angle_beta   90.00
_cell.angle_gamma   90.00
#
_symmetry.space_group_name_H-M   'P 1'
#
loop_
_entity.id
_entity.type
_entity.pdbx_description
1 polymer ?
#
loop_
_entity_poly.entity_id
_entity_poly.type
_entity_poly.pdbx_seq_one_letter_code
_entity_poly.pdbx_strand_id
1 'polypeptide(L)'
;MANRRDSRIEPSFEGPPQARSQTGLSVSEEDRVVPSNRKASAKRKPPKAKSSRARRDRSRRGLFGVLGRLVYWCFVLAIWGGIAVAGVVVYYGAKMPAATTWSIPDRAPNIKIVSADGQLLANRGMSGGEAVGLHEMSPYIPQAVVAIEDRRFYSHFGIDPI
;
A
#
# COMPACT_ATOMS: atom_id res chain seq x y z
N MET A 1 -23.48 -34.62 -40.86
CA MET A 1 -23.97 -35.00 -39.52
C MET A 1 -22.86 -35.73 -38.80
N ALA A 2 -22.45 -35.23 -37.63
CA ALA A 2 -21.28 -35.71 -36.89
C ALA A 2 -21.60 -36.97 -36.07
N ASN A 3 -20.62 -37.89 -35.94
CA ASN A 3 -20.56 -38.76 -34.77
C ASN A 3 -19.11 -39.20 -34.51
N ARG A 4 -18.45 -38.53 -33.55
CA ARG A 4 -17.23 -39.01 -32.88
C ARG A 4 -17.65 -39.92 -31.74
N ARG A 5 -17.06 -41.10 -31.62
CA ARG A 5 -16.95 -41.81 -30.33
C ARG A 5 -15.49 -42.19 -30.12
N ASP A 6 -14.85 -41.25 -29.45
CA ASP A 6 -13.57 -41.32 -28.79
C ASP A 6 -13.75 -42.22 -27.54
N SER A 7 -13.22 -43.44 -27.58
CA SER A 7 -13.22 -44.32 -26.41
C SER A 7 -12.09 -43.90 -25.48
N ARG A 8 -12.49 -43.22 -24.40
CA ARG A 8 -11.69 -42.82 -23.24
C ARG A 8 -10.78 -43.95 -22.76
N ILE A 9 -9.47 -43.70 -22.76
CA ILE A 9 -8.44 -44.56 -22.16
C ILE A 9 -8.23 -44.08 -20.73
N GLU A 10 -8.49 -44.95 -19.74
CA GLU A 10 -8.15 -44.65 -18.34
C GLU A 10 -6.70 -45.08 -18.03
N PRO A 11 -5.95 -44.28 -17.26
CA PRO A 11 -4.62 -44.67 -16.80
C PRO A 11 -4.75 -45.70 -15.65
N SER A 12 -4.25 -46.91 -15.88
CA SER A 12 -4.04 -47.89 -14.82
C SER A 12 -2.74 -47.57 -14.07
N PHE A 13 -2.80 -47.56 -12.72
CA PHE A 13 -1.66 -47.22 -11.86
C PHE A 13 -1.03 -48.43 -11.16
N GLU A 14 -1.41 -49.65 -11.51
CA GLU A 14 -0.80 -50.87 -10.98
C GLU A 14 -0.18 -51.69 -12.10
N GLY A 15 1.14 -51.51 -12.28
CA GLY A 15 1.98 -52.30 -13.18
C GLY A 15 3.46 -51.93 -13.03
N PRO A 16 4.39 -52.90 -13.07
CA PRO A 16 5.82 -52.63 -12.86
C PRO A 16 6.41 -51.78 -14.01
N PRO A 17 7.45 -50.96 -13.75
CA PRO A 17 7.92 -49.97 -14.73
C PRO A 17 8.57 -50.66 -15.95
N GLN A 18 7.92 -50.56 -17.11
CA GLN A 18 8.50 -50.98 -18.39
C GLN A 18 9.38 -49.88 -19.00
N ALA A 19 10.56 -50.30 -19.47
CA ALA A 19 11.55 -49.46 -20.12
C ALA A 19 10.98 -48.83 -21.41
N ARG A 20 11.16 -47.51 -21.57
CA ARG A 20 10.73 -46.76 -22.76
C ARG A 20 11.46 -47.27 -24.02
N SER A 21 10.71 -47.91 -24.91
CA SER A 21 11.09 -48.16 -26.30
C SER A 21 11.13 -46.84 -27.07
N GLN A 22 12.29 -46.53 -27.65
CA GLN A 22 12.49 -45.40 -28.57
C GLN A 22 12.00 -45.80 -29.97
N THR A 23 10.78 -45.43 -30.32
CA THR A 23 10.32 -45.48 -31.71
C THR A 23 9.42 -44.27 -32.00
N GLY A 24 10.07 -43.10 -32.07
CA GLY A 24 9.55 -41.93 -32.77
C GLY A 24 10.44 -41.68 -33.99
N LEU A 25 9.84 -41.62 -35.17
CA LEU A 25 10.48 -41.43 -36.46
C LEU A 25 11.23 -40.08 -36.51
N SER A 26 12.56 -40.11 -36.64
CA SER A 26 13.38 -38.91 -36.88
C SER A 26 14.25 -39.11 -38.11
N VAL A 27 14.20 -38.17 -39.06
CA VAL A 27 14.99 -38.20 -40.29
C VAL A 27 16.41 -37.69 -39.98
N SER A 28 17.41 -38.54 -40.23
CA SER A 28 18.83 -38.23 -40.06
C SER A 28 19.45 -37.66 -41.35
N GLU A 29 20.56 -36.93 -41.23
CA GLU A 29 21.25 -36.27 -42.37
C GLU A 29 21.68 -37.23 -43.50
N GLU A 30 21.67 -38.52 -43.23
CA GLU A 30 21.95 -39.64 -44.14
C GLU A 30 20.83 -39.92 -45.16
N ASP A 31 19.63 -39.34 -44.98
CA ASP A 31 18.50 -39.48 -45.92
C ASP A 31 18.54 -38.42 -47.06
N ARG A 32 19.65 -37.69 -47.21
CA ARG A 32 19.86 -36.64 -48.24
C ARG A 32 20.58 -37.20 -49.47
N VAL A 33 20.03 -36.94 -50.67
CA VAL A 33 20.41 -37.56 -51.96
C VAL A 33 21.65 -36.95 -52.67
N VAL A 34 22.40 -35.99 -52.11
CA VAL A 34 23.55 -35.36 -52.83
C VAL A 34 24.69 -34.93 -51.87
N PRO A 35 25.99 -35.08 -52.21
CA PRO A 35 27.02 -35.41 -51.22
C PRO A 35 27.91 -34.23 -50.81
N SER A 36 28.44 -34.27 -49.58
CA SER A 36 29.62 -33.48 -49.19
C SER A 36 30.83 -34.38 -49.00
N ASN A 37 31.95 -33.86 -49.48
CA ASN A 37 33.10 -34.57 -50.00
C ASN A 37 34.16 -34.82 -48.90
N ARG A 38 34.58 -36.08 -48.81
CA ARG A 38 35.95 -36.56 -48.54
C ARG A 38 36.49 -36.73 -47.11
N LYS A 39 36.96 -37.97 -46.96
CA LYS A 39 38.22 -38.46 -46.36
C LYS A 39 38.27 -38.60 -44.85
N ALA A 40 37.81 -39.78 -44.44
CA ALA A 40 38.41 -40.54 -43.35
C ALA A 40 39.91 -40.76 -43.58
N SER A 41 40.74 -40.50 -42.56
CA SER A 41 41.77 -41.42 -42.07
C SER A 41 42.65 -40.71 -41.03
N ALA A 42 42.64 -41.22 -39.79
CA ALA A 42 43.83 -41.74 -39.11
C ALA A 42 43.57 -41.87 -37.60
N LYS A 43 43.74 -43.11 -37.11
CA LYS A 43 43.79 -43.49 -35.69
C LYS A 43 44.78 -42.60 -34.90
N ARG A 44 44.35 -42.08 -33.75
CA ARG A 44 45.22 -41.82 -32.59
C ARG A 44 44.55 -42.30 -31.30
N LYS A 45 45.32 -43.03 -30.48
CA LYS A 45 44.96 -43.50 -29.12
C LYS A 45 44.62 -42.31 -28.20
N PRO A 46 43.81 -42.48 -27.13
CA PRO A 46 43.35 -41.36 -26.33
C PRO A 46 44.38 -41.01 -25.24
N PRO A 47 44.58 -39.73 -24.92
CA PRO A 47 44.90 -39.34 -23.56
C PRO A 47 43.60 -38.88 -22.87
N LYS A 48 43.29 -39.53 -21.73
CA LYS A 48 42.35 -39.00 -20.75
C LYS A 48 42.81 -37.59 -20.34
N ALA A 49 42.00 -36.58 -20.60
CA ALA A 49 42.15 -35.26 -19.99
C ALA A 49 40.80 -34.79 -19.43
N LYS A 50 40.64 -35.07 -18.14
CA LYS A 50 39.98 -34.29 -17.10
C LYS A 50 38.73 -33.49 -17.50
N SER A 51 37.60 -33.98 -16.99
CA SER A 51 36.48 -33.18 -16.46
C SER A 51 36.96 -31.84 -15.89
N SER A 52 36.63 -30.76 -16.59
CA SER A 52 36.48 -29.45 -15.97
C SER A 52 34.99 -29.17 -15.83
N ARG A 53 34.45 -29.57 -14.68
CA ARG A 53 33.23 -28.98 -14.10
C ARG A 53 33.35 -27.45 -14.19
N ALA A 54 32.58 -26.83 -15.08
CA ALA A 54 32.15 -25.46 -14.87
C ALA A 54 30.82 -25.51 -14.12
N ARG A 55 30.89 -25.79 -12.81
CA ARG A 55 29.85 -25.35 -11.87
C ARG A 55 29.95 -23.84 -11.86
N ARG A 56 29.11 -23.15 -12.63
CA ARG A 56 28.99 -21.70 -12.53
C ARG A 56 28.23 -21.39 -11.25
N ASP A 57 28.94 -20.76 -10.33
CA ASP A 57 28.52 -20.35 -8.99
C ASP A 57 27.06 -19.90 -8.92
N ARG A 58 26.26 -20.63 -8.15
CA ARG A 58 24.87 -20.28 -7.83
C ARG A 58 24.69 -19.96 -6.35
N SER A 59 25.67 -19.35 -5.69
CA SER A 59 25.62 -19.18 -4.23
C SER A 59 26.20 -17.86 -3.68
N ARG A 60 25.97 -16.73 -4.35
CA ARG A 60 26.20 -15.39 -3.74
C ARG A 60 25.00 -14.43 -3.83
N ARG A 61 23.80 -14.96 -4.07
CA ARG A 61 22.57 -14.15 -4.18
C ARG A 61 21.56 -14.40 -3.05
N GLY A 62 22.00 -15.00 -1.94
CA GLY A 62 21.11 -15.47 -0.86
C GLY A 62 20.67 -14.40 0.16
N LEU A 63 21.50 -13.38 0.43
CA LEU A 63 21.22 -12.37 1.47
C LEU A 63 20.99 -10.97 0.88
N PHE A 64 21.86 -10.49 -0.02
CA PHE A 64 21.67 -9.22 -0.71
C PHE A 64 20.44 -9.18 -1.63
N GLY A 65 20.04 -10.33 -2.18
CA GLY A 65 18.80 -10.46 -2.95
C GLY A 65 17.55 -10.36 -2.07
N VAL A 66 17.62 -10.85 -0.84
CA VAL A 66 16.53 -10.76 0.15
C VAL A 66 16.41 -9.34 0.67
N LEU A 67 17.53 -8.66 0.95
CA LEU A 67 17.53 -7.26 1.35
C LEU A 67 16.98 -6.34 0.25
N GLY A 68 17.40 -6.53 -1.01
CA GLY A 68 16.85 -5.78 -2.14
C GLY A 68 15.35 -6.02 -2.34
N ARG A 69 14.89 -7.26 -2.13
CA ARG A 69 13.47 -7.61 -2.18
C ARG A 69 12.69 -7.01 -1.00
N LEU A 70 13.27 -6.94 0.20
CA LEU A 70 12.67 -6.28 1.36
C LEU A 70 12.50 -4.78 1.12
N VAL A 71 13.55 -4.10 0.66
CA VAL A 71 13.51 -2.66 0.33
C VAL A 71 12.47 -2.38 -0.75
N TYR A 72 12.42 -3.20 -1.80
CA TYR A 72 11.39 -3.10 -2.84
C TYR A 72 9.98 -3.24 -2.26
N TRP A 73 9.72 -4.25 -1.43
CA TRP A 73 8.40 -4.43 -0.81
C TRP A 73 8.06 -3.34 0.21
N CYS A 74 9.03 -2.82 0.97
CA CYS A 74 8.82 -1.66 1.83
C CYS A 74 8.42 -0.42 1.02
N PHE A 75 9.05 -0.18 -0.13
CA PHE A 75 8.70 0.93 -1.01
C PHE A 75 7.29 0.76 -1.62
N VAL A 76 6.96 -0.46 -2.07
CA VAL A 76 5.62 -0.79 -2.57
C VAL A 76 4.57 -0.58 -1.46
N LEU A 77 4.82 -1.07 -0.25
CA LEU A 77 3.93 -0.86 0.91
C LEU A 77 3.81 0.61 1.29
N ALA A 78 4.89 1.40 1.20
CA ALA A 78 4.85 2.83 1.45
C ALA A 78 3.97 3.57 0.42
N ILE A 79 4.05 3.21 -0.86
CA ILE A 79 3.17 3.76 -1.90
C ILE A 79 1.71 3.38 -1.61
N TRP A 80 1.43 2.10 -1.37
CA TRP A 80 0.06 1.66 -1.06
C TRP A 80 -0.48 2.27 0.22
N GLY A 81 0.35 2.41 1.26
CA GLY A 81 0.02 3.10 2.50
C GLY A 81 -0.28 4.58 2.25
N GLY A 82 0.54 5.25 1.43
CA GLY A 82 0.29 6.63 1.01
C GLY A 82 -1.03 6.80 0.25
N ILE A 83 -1.33 5.89 -0.68
CA ILE A 83 -2.61 5.88 -1.41
C ILE A 83 -3.78 5.67 -0.44
N ALA A 84 -3.65 4.75 0.51
CA ALA A 84 -4.69 4.50 1.51
C ALA A 84 -4.94 5.74 2.38
N VAL A 85 -3.87 6.38 2.89
CA VAL A 85 -3.98 7.62 3.68
C VAL A 85 -4.62 8.74 2.85
N ALA A 86 -4.18 8.93 1.60
CA ALA A 86 -4.77 9.94 0.71
C ALA A 86 -6.26 9.67 0.47
N GLY A 87 -6.65 8.40 0.27
CA GLY A 87 -8.04 7.99 0.14
C GLY A 87 -8.88 8.31 1.38
N VAL A 88 -8.33 8.07 2.58
CA VAL A 88 -8.96 8.43 3.86
C VAL A 88 -9.16 9.95 3.96
N VAL A 89 -8.12 10.74 3.68
CA VAL A 89 -8.19 12.21 3.71
C VAL A 89 -9.24 12.73 2.74
N VAL A 90 -9.27 12.22 1.50
CA VAL A 90 -10.27 12.62 0.49
C VAL A 90 -11.68 12.21 0.92
N TYR A 91 -11.85 11.00 1.47
CA TYR A 91 -13.15 10.52 1.93
C TYR A 91 -13.72 11.41 3.05
N TYR A 92 -12.90 11.74 4.05
CA TYR A 92 -13.34 12.63 5.12
C TYR A 92 -13.51 14.06 4.63
N GLY A 93 -12.60 14.59 3.80
CA GLY A 93 -12.71 15.92 3.21
C GLY A 93 -13.97 16.10 2.36
N ALA A 94 -14.35 15.09 1.58
CA ALA A 94 -15.59 15.11 0.78
C ALA A 94 -16.87 15.02 1.62
N LYS A 95 -16.77 14.46 2.84
CA LYS A 95 -17.88 14.41 3.80
C LYS A 95 -17.92 15.61 4.73
N MET A 96 -16.93 16.51 4.69
CA MET A 96 -16.99 17.73 5.46
C MET A 96 -18.07 18.65 4.89
N PRO A 97 -18.89 19.28 5.76
CA PRO A 97 -19.78 20.35 5.34
C PRO A 97 -19.00 21.43 4.59
N ALA A 98 -19.59 22.02 3.56
CA ALA A 98 -18.97 23.13 2.83
C ALA A 98 -18.55 24.22 3.82
N ALA A 99 -17.33 24.75 3.67
CA ALA A 99 -16.77 25.79 4.56
C ALA A 99 -17.63 27.09 4.59
N THR A 100 -18.61 27.22 3.70
CA THR A 100 -19.54 28.35 3.63
C THR A 100 -20.51 28.40 4.81
N THR A 101 -20.70 27.30 5.56
CA THR A 101 -21.52 27.31 6.81
C THR A 101 -20.76 27.83 8.03
N TRP A 102 -19.48 28.21 7.87
CA TRP A 102 -18.67 28.84 8.92
C TRP A 102 -18.87 30.37 8.93
N SER A 103 -19.86 30.88 8.21
CA SER A 103 -20.35 32.24 8.44
C SER A 103 -20.74 32.33 9.91
N ILE A 104 -20.07 33.23 10.64
CA ILE A 104 -20.43 33.58 12.01
C ILE A 104 -21.94 33.81 12.00
N PRO A 105 -22.73 33.03 12.78
CA PRO A 105 -24.17 33.24 12.81
C PRO A 105 -24.41 34.71 13.12
N ASP A 106 -25.28 35.37 12.36
CA ASP A 106 -25.65 36.76 12.61
C ASP A 106 -26.13 36.89 14.05
N ARG A 107 -25.22 37.32 14.93
CA ARG A 107 -25.56 37.59 16.31
C ARG A 107 -26.37 38.86 16.25
N ALA A 108 -27.63 38.80 16.68
CA ALA A 108 -28.47 39.98 16.76
C ALA A 108 -27.68 41.07 17.51
N PRO A 109 -27.46 42.25 16.89
CA PRO A 109 -26.63 43.29 17.47
C PRO A 109 -27.16 43.70 18.84
N ASN A 110 -26.26 43.83 19.81
CA ASN A 110 -26.61 44.25 21.16
C ASN A 110 -26.54 45.79 21.24
N ILE A 111 -27.63 46.44 21.63
CA ILE A 111 -27.74 47.90 21.66
C ILE A 111 -27.72 48.37 23.12
N LYS A 112 -26.68 49.12 23.50
CA LYS A 112 -26.55 49.77 24.81
C LYS A 112 -27.15 51.18 24.75
N ILE A 113 -28.24 51.41 25.48
CA ILE A 113 -28.89 52.71 25.61
C ILE A 113 -28.31 53.41 26.84
N VAL A 114 -27.68 54.57 26.65
CA VAL A 114 -27.04 55.36 27.72
C VAL A 114 -27.68 56.73 27.87
N SER A 115 -27.66 57.28 29.10
CA SER A 115 -28.06 58.66 29.37
C SER A 115 -27.03 59.66 28.83
N ALA A 116 -27.36 60.95 28.81
CA ALA A 116 -26.43 62.02 28.43
C ALA A 116 -25.15 62.05 29.30
N ASP A 117 -25.26 61.57 30.54
CA ASP A 117 -24.16 61.46 31.50
C ASP A 117 -23.39 60.14 31.39
N GLY A 118 -23.73 59.29 30.41
CA GLY A 118 -23.08 58.00 30.15
C GLY A 118 -23.58 56.81 30.98
N GLN A 119 -24.61 57.00 31.81
CA GLN A 119 -25.18 55.92 32.63
C GLN A 119 -26.00 54.94 31.79
N LEU A 120 -25.85 53.64 32.04
CA LEU A 120 -26.61 52.60 31.33
C LEU A 120 -28.09 52.63 31.73
N LEU A 121 -28.97 52.88 30.76
CA LEU A 121 -30.43 52.86 30.97
C LEU A 121 -31.03 51.50 30.62
N ALA A 122 -30.61 50.90 29.51
CA ALA A 122 -31.10 49.60 29.07
C ALA A 122 -30.14 48.95 28.06
N ASN A 123 -30.18 47.61 27.97
CA ASN A 123 -29.50 46.84 26.93
C ASN A 123 -30.51 45.99 26.18
N ARG A 124 -30.50 45.99 24.84
CA ARG A 124 -31.48 45.26 24.02
C ARG A 124 -30.79 44.41 22.96
N GLY A 125 -31.06 43.10 22.98
CA GLY A 125 -30.50 42.09 22.07
C GLY A 125 -30.32 40.74 22.78
N MET A 126 -29.71 39.74 22.12
CA MET A 126 -29.17 38.57 22.82
C MET A 126 -27.94 39.05 23.62
N SER A 127 -28.18 39.47 24.85
CA SER A 127 -27.16 39.94 25.76
C SER A 127 -26.32 38.75 26.25
N GLY A 128 -25.30 38.38 25.46
CA GLY A 128 -24.05 37.92 26.07
C GLY A 128 -23.52 39.08 26.91
N GLY A 129 -23.08 38.82 28.13
CA GLY A 129 -22.54 39.85 29.02
C GLY A 129 -21.38 40.63 28.39
N GLU A 130 -20.85 41.59 29.14
CA GLU A 130 -19.62 42.29 28.73
C GLU A 130 -18.51 41.28 28.39
N ALA A 131 -17.78 41.53 27.30
CA ALA A 131 -16.64 40.71 26.95
C ALA A 131 -15.50 41.01 27.94
N VAL A 132 -15.25 40.07 28.86
CA VAL A 132 -14.23 40.20 29.91
C VAL A 132 -12.96 39.46 29.49
N GLY A 133 -11.80 40.09 29.65
CA GLY A 133 -10.51 39.47 29.36
C GLY A 133 -10.13 38.38 30.37
N LEU A 134 -9.30 37.42 29.95
CA LEU A 134 -8.82 36.34 30.84
C LEU A 134 -8.06 36.84 32.08
N HIS A 135 -7.52 38.05 32.01
CA HIS A 135 -6.78 38.71 33.10
C HIS A 135 -7.70 39.47 34.08
N GLU A 136 -8.93 39.76 33.68
CA GLU A 136 -9.92 40.49 34.50
C GLU A 136 -10.82 39.52 35.28
N MET A 137 -10.85 38.25 34.88
CA MET A 137 -11.62 37.20 35.53
C MET A 137 -10.85 36.54 36.68
N SER A 138 -11.61 36.01 37.65
CA SER A 138 -11.03 35.20 38.73
C SER A 138 -10.28 33.99 38.16
N PRO A 139 -9.08 33.67 38.68
CA PRO A 139 -8.29 32.54 38.19
C PRO A 139 -9.01 31.19 38.35
N TYR A 140 -10.00 31.11 39.24
CA TYR A 140 -10.81 29.91 39.43
C TYR A 140 -11.81 29.65 38.30
N ILE A 141 -12.20 30.68 37.53
CA ILE A 141 -13.18 30.54 36.44
C ILE A 141 -12.59 29.68 35.29
N PRO A 142 -11.44 30.00 34.69
CA PRO A 142 -10.82 29.13 33.69
C PRO A 142 -10.51 27.73 34.23
N GLN A 143 -10.03 27.64 35.47
CA GLN A 143 -9.72 26.36 36.11
C GLN A 143 -10.96 25.47 36.24
N ALA A 144 -12.10 26.05 36.63
CA ALA A 144 -13.36 25.32 36.75
C ALA A 144 -13.87 24.82 35.39
N VAL A 145 -13.82 25.66 34.35
CA VAL A 145 -14.23 25.26 32.99
C VAL A 145 -13.35 24.13 32.46
N VAL A 146 -12.03 24.25 32.62
CA VAL A 146 -11.08 23.19 32.26
C VAL A 146 -11.36 21.92 33.06
N ALA A 147 -11.68 22.01 34.34
CA ALA A 147 -11.97 20.83 35.15
C ALA A 147 -13.26 20.10 34.74
N ILE A 148 -14.31 20.80 34.28
CA ILE A 148 -15.60 20.20 33.91
C ILE A 148 -15.68 19.76 32.44
N GLU A 149 -15.08 20.51 31.51
CA GLU A 149 -15.18 20.24 30.08
C GLU A 149 -14.02 19.35 29.60
N ASP A 150 -12.78 19.76 29.90
CA ASP A 150 -11.58 19.12 29.38
C ASP A 150 -10.38 19.34 30.30
N ARG A 151 -10.20 18.40 31.24
CA ARG A 151 -9.09 18.44 32.21
C ARG A 151 -7.70 18.41 31.56
N ARG A 152 -7.61 17.94 30.31
CA ARG A 152 -6.36 17.75 29.57
C ARG A 152 -6.13 18.87 28.55
N PHE A 153 -6.97 19.90 28.53
CA PHE A 153 -6.89 21.03 27.60
C PHE A 153 -5.48 21.61 27.41
N TYR A 154 -4.70 21.76 28.49
CA TYR A 154 -3.33 22.30 28.44
C TYR A 154 -2.24 21.26 28.09
N SER A 155 -2.59 19.98 28.02
CA SER A 155 -1.64 18.88 27.81
C SER A 155 -1.65 18.32 26.39
N HIS A 156 -2.73 18.54 25.61
CA HIS A 156 -2.83 18.06 24.23
C HIS A 156 -2.81 19.21 23.21
N PHE A 157 -2.34 18.90 22.01
CA PHE A 157 -2.22 19.87 20.91
C PHE A 157 -3.48 19.88 20.02
N GLY A 158 -4.65 19.98 20.65
CA GLY A 158 -5.95 20.02 19.95
C GLY A 158 -6.55 18.66 19.55
N ILE A 159 -5.83 17.55 19.69
CA ILE A 159 -6.39 16.19 19.54
C ILE A 159 -6.09 15.41 20.82
N ASP A 160 -7.14 14.97 21.50
CA ASP A 160 -7.05 14.13 22.69
C ASP A 160 -7.48 12.69 22.35
N PRO A 161 -6.55 11.73 22.23
CA PRO A 161 -6.87 10.37 21.79
C PRO A 161 -7.33 9.42 22.93
N ILE A 162 -7.41 9.90 24.16
CA ILE A 162 -7.60 9.10 25.39
C ILE A 162 -8.74 9.62 26.27
#